data_AF-A0A517PNU3-F1
#
_entry.id   AF-A0A517PNU3-F1
#
_cell.length_a   1.000
_cell.length_b   1.000
_cell.length_c   1.000
_cell.angle_alpha   90.00
_cell.angle_beta   90.00
_cell.angle_gamma   90.00
#
_symmetry.space_group_name_H-M   'P 1'
#
loop_
_entity.id
_entity.type
_entity.pdbx_description
1 polymer ?
#
loop_
_entity_poly.entity_id
_entity_poly.type
_entity_poly.pdbx_seq_one_letter_code
_entity_poly.pdbx_strand_id
1 'polypeptide(L)'
;MTDRIDPETQEMILQFVQKRIDLIRAGDRAGLDQTYVELDLKRRNPYNSHDYDWYLNLIEEGFGEKTQRIDIQPCKHPDSLPFSGLVTVPWAPDYKVFIYTVTDRRTLWMIRMFDDGPKVVLPAFGGKTADQVATGVWQLPLPGEQIEDATTILEFHPEKFTADVVESLRLSLPVWQRLLQFEKIRALVLDCFPWYGQCWIAFLTNHEDFPEEETGKWDIGDWRWGEATEISLNLLELLRKYYEGKTVTDTDLTLQERADVIYRCLAKALQHPQITEIIQRFDLADDFEIAVFDPDHFDRGNFCGQQ
;
A
#
# COMPACT_ATOMS: atom_id res chain seq x y z
N MET A 1 -6.41 28.01 6.00
CA MET A 1 -6.64 28.26 4.56
C MET A 1 -5.86 27.21 3.82
N THR A 2 -6.53 26.31 3.09
CA THR A 2 -5.87 25.28 2.29
C THR A 2 -5.21 25.96 1.09
N ASP A 3 -3.89 25.77 0.94
CA ASP A 3 -3.11 26.26 -0.19
C ASP A 3 -3.49 25.47 -1.44
N ARG A 4 -4.66 25.79 -2.01
CA ARG A 4 -5.13 25.19 -3.26
C ARG A 4 -4.24 25.67 -4.40
N ILE A 5 -3.64 24.72 -5.12
CA ILE A 5 -2.98 24.98 -6.39
C ILE A 5 -4.04 25.46 -7.37
N ASP A 6 -3.78 26.53 -8.11
CA ASP A 6 -4.71 26.97 -9.14
C ASP A 6 -4.78 25.93 -10.29
N PRO A 7 -5.95 25.75 -10.93
CA PRO A 7 -6.13 24.71 -11.94
C PRO A 7 -5.19 24.82 -13.15
N GLU A 8 -4.78 26.03 -13.52
CA GLU A 8 -3.90 26.27 -14.66
C GLU A 8 -2.48 25.79 -14.37
N THR A 9 -1.94 26.15 -13.21
CA THR A 9 -0.65 25.64 -12.72
C THR A 9 -0.66 24.12 -12.57
N GLN A 10 -1.76 23.56 -12.04
CA GLN A 10 -1.89 22.11 -11.90
C GLN A 10 -1.84 21.41 -13.27
N GLU A 11 -2.57 21.91 -14.27
CA GLU A 11 -2.57 21.37 -15.63
C GLU A 11 -1.19 21.49 -16.29
N MET A 12 -0.50 22.63 -16.13
CA MET A 12 0.86 22.81 -16.64
C MET A 12 1.85 21.80 -16.05
N ILE A 13 1.77 21.56 -14.74
CA ILE A 13 2.61 20.57 -14.06
C ILE A 13 2.29 19.15 -14.58
N LEU A 14 1.01 18.79 -14.73
CA LEU A 14 0.61 17.48 -15.25
C LEU A 14 1.11 17.23 -16.68
N GLN A 15 0.93 18.20 -17.57
CA GLN A 15 1.41 18.11 -18.96
C GLN A 15 2.93 17.95 -19.01
N PHE A 16 3.64 18.69 -18.17
CA PHE A 16 5.09 18.57 -18.06
C PHE A 16 5.53 17.21 -17.53
N VAL A 17 4.87 16.69 -16.50
CA VAL A 17 5.15 15.37 -15.94
C VAL A 17 4.91 14.28 -16.99
N GLN A 18 3.80 14.36 -17.71
CA GLN A 18 3.47 13.41 -18.77
C GLN A 18 4.51 13.44 -19.90
N LYS A 19 4.86 14.63 -20.40
CA LYS A 19 5.93 14.80 -21.39
C LYS A 19 7.22 14.15 -20.92
N ARG A 20 7.60 14.35 -19.65
CA ARG A 20 8.83 13.80 -19.09
C ARG A 20 8.77 12.28 -18.95
N ILE A 21 7.64 11.70 -18.56
CA ILE A 21 7.40 10.25 -18.57
C ILE A 21 7.58 9.68 -19.99
N ASP A 22 7.05 10.36 -21.00
CA ASP A 22 7.17 9.91 -22.39
C ASP A 22 8.63 9.97 -22.89
N LEU A 23 9.39 10.99 -22.49
CA LEU A 23 10.83 11.07 -22.75
C LEU A 23 11.61 9.94 -22.06
N ILE A 24 11.26 9.59 -20.81
CA ILE A 24 11.84 8.44 -20.10
C ILE A 24 11.55 7.15 -20.87
N ARG A 25 10.29 6.90 -21.24
CA ARG A 25 9.87 5.71 -22.02
C ARG A 25 10.58 5.60 -23.36
N ALA A 26 10.83 6.73 -24.03
CA ALA A 26 11.55 6.78 -25.30
C ALA A 26 13.08 6.63 -25.14
N GLY A 27 13.61 6.65 -23.91
CA GLY A 27 15.05 6.72 -23.66
C GLY A 27 15.70 8.02 -24.17
N ASP A 28 14.91 9.09 -24.35
CA ASP A 28 15.39 10.36 -24.91
C ASP A 28 16.09 11.22 -23.86
N ARG A 29 17.38 10.92 -23.67
CA ARG A 29 18.25 11.65 -22.74
C ARG A 29 18.39 13.13 -23.08
N ALA A 30 18.48 13.48 -24.36
CA ALA A 30 18.65 14.87 -24.78
C ALA A 30 17.39 15.70 -24.51
N GLY A 31 16.21 15.09 -24.69
CA GLY A 31 14.94 15.69 -24.30
C GLY A 31 14.81 15.84 -22.78
N LEU A 32 15.28 14.86 -22.00
CA LEU A 32 15.26 14.95 -20.53
C LEU A 32 16.15 16.08 -20.00
N ASP A 33 17.36 16.25 -20.53
CA ASP A 33 18.26 17.35 -20.15
C ASP A 33 17.59 18.73 -20.30
N GLN A 34 16.70 18.91 -21.29
CA GLN A 34 15.97 20.17 -21.53
C GLN A 34 14.87 20.46 -20.50
N THR A 35 14.48 19.47 -19.71
CA THR A 35 13.42 19.60 -18.69
C THR A 35 13.97 19.96 -17.30
N TYR A 36 15.29 20.07 -17.14
CA TYR A 36 15.91 20.53 -15.89
C TYR A 36 16.16 22.04 -15.89
N VAL A 37 16.36 22.57 -14.69
CA VAL A 37 16.98 23.88 -14.50
C VAL A 37 18.45 23.81 -14.93
N GLU A 38 18.87 24.68 -15.84
CA GLU A 38 20.23 24.68 -16.43
C GLU A 38 21.34 24.81 -15.37
N LEU A 39 21.09 25.60 -14.32
CA LEU A 39 22.02 25.75 -13.19
C LEU A 39 22.23 24.45 -12.41
N ASP A 40 21.17 23.66 -12.21
CA ASP A 40 21.24 22.39 -11.47
C ASP A 40 21.79 21.26 -12.35
N LEU A 41 21.52 21.31 -13.67
CA LEU A 41 22.14 20.43 -14.67
C LEU A 41 23.66 20.58 -14.69
N LYS A 42 24.16 21.83 -14.65
CA LYS A 42 25.61 22.14 -14.67
C LYS A 42 26.33 21.80 -13.37
N ARG A 43 25.61 21.77 -12.24
CA ARG A 43 26.19 21.46 -10.92
C ARG A 43 26.46 19.97 -10.70
N ARG A 44 26.01 19.06 -11.59
CA ARG A 44 26.21 17.58 -11.58
C ARG A 44 26.75 17.05 -10.24
N ASN A 45 25.93 17.17 -9.21
CA ASN A 45 26.18 16.52 -7.93
C ASN A 45 26.03 15.00 -8.17
N PRO A 46 26.78 14.10 -7.51
CA PRO A 46 26.63 12.64 -7.60
C PRO A 46 25.18 12.11 -7.66
N TYR A 47 24.20 12.84 -7.13
CA TYR A 47 22.77 12.51 -7.24
C TYR A 47 22.19 12.59 -8.67
N ASN A 48 22.67 13.50 -9.52
CA ASN A 48 22.17 13.68 -10.89
C ASN A 48 22.79 12.69 -11.89
N SER A 49 23.99 12.16 -11.61
CA SER A 49 24.60 11.10 -12.43
C SER A 49 23.86 9.77 -12.29
N HIS A 50 23.31 9.48 -11.10
CA HIS A 50 22.54 8.27 -10.84
C HIS A 50 21.11 8.32 -11.35
N ASP A 51 20.60 9.49 -11.71
CA ASP A 51 19.22 9.66 -12.16
C ASP A 51 18.94 8.97 -13.50
N TYR A 52 19.88 9.02 -14.44
CA TYR A 52 19.75 8.33 -15.72
C TYR A 52 19.82 6.81 -15.56
N ASP A 53 20.75 6.32 -14.75
CA ASP A 53 20.87 4.88 -14.44
C ASP A 53 19.63 4.40 -13.66
N TRP A 54 19.06 5.27 -12.82
CA TRP A 54 17.85 5.00 -12.06
C TRP A 54 16.59 5.03 -12.93
N TYR A 55 16.49 5.93 -13.92
CA TYR A 55 15.41 5.92 -14.91
C TYR A 55 15.46 4.69 -15.82
N LEU A 56 16.66 4.27 -16.22
CA LEU A 56 16.84 3.02 -16.97
C LEU A 56 16.44 1.82 -16.12
N ASN A 57 16.83 1.79 -14.84
CA ASN A 57 16.40 0.76 -13.90
C ASN A 57 14.87 0.76 -13.70
N LEU A 58 14.25 1.94 -13.60
CA LEU A 58 12.79 2.05 -13.56
C LEU A 58 12.12 1.44 -14.81
N ILE A 59 12.64 1.74 -16.00
CA ILE A 59 12.10 1.18 -17.26
C ILE A 59 12.25 -0.35 -17.28
N GLU A 60 13.43 -0.86 -16.91
CA GLU A 60 13.74 -2.29 -16.82
C GLU A 60 12.87 -3.01 -15.76
N GLU A 61 12.50 -2.33 -14.68
CA GLU A 61 11.67 -2.84 -13.59
C GLU A 61 10.17 -2.50 -13.74
N GLY A 62 9.71 -2.13 -14.94
CA GLY A 62 8.29 -2.05 -15.28
C GLY A 62 7.61 -0.68 -15.11
N PHE A 63 8.36 0.40 -14.85
CA PHE A 63 7.82 1.77 -14.89
C PHE A 63 7.25 2.14 -16.27
N GLY A 64 7.69 1.43 -17.32
CA GLY A 64 7.15 1.57 -18.66
C GLY A 64 5.66 1.27 -18.77
N GLU A 65 5.08 0.44 -17.89
CA GLU A 65 3.79 -0.20 -18.13
C GLU A 65 2.53 0.49 -17.57
N LYS A 66 2.62 1.52 -16.69
CA LYS A 66 1.60 2.58 -16.46
C LYS A 66 1.89 3.37 -15.17
N THR A 67 1.78 4.70 -15.25
CA THR A 67 1.65 5.58 -14.08
C THR A 67 0.23 5.44 -13.54
N GLN A 68 0.09 5.15 -12.26
CA GLN A 68 -1.21 4.94 -11.61
C GLN A 68 -1.74 6.22 -10.97
N ARG A 69 -0.85 7.02 -10.37
CA ARG A 69 -1.23 8.22 -9.61
C ARG A 69 -0.11 9.27 -9.67
N ILE A 70 -0.51 10.54 -9.82
CA ILE A 70 0.38 11.70 -9.70
C ILE A 70 -0.21 12.63 -8.65
N ASP A 71 0.52 12.88 -7.57
CA ASP A 71 0.15 13.88 -6.57
C ASP A 71 1.02 15.11 -6.70
N ILE A 72 0.44 16.30 -6.57
CA ILE A 72 1.15 17.58 -6.62
C ILE A 72 0.88 18.31 -5.31
N GLN A 73 1.94 18.68 -4.60
CA GLN A 73 1.86 19.42 -3.34
C GLN A 73 2.69 20.72 -3.44
N PRO A 74 2.14 21.88 -3.08
CA PRO A 74 2.91 23.12 -3.05
C PRO A 74 3.92 23.10 -1.89
N CYS A 75 5.13 23.61 -2.14
CA CYS A 75 6.14 23.80 -1.10
C CYS A 75 5.95 25.15 -0.42
N LYS A 76 5.88 25.16 0.92
CA LYS A 76 5.90 26.41 1.69
C LYS A 76 7.34 26.91 1.79
N HIS A 77 7.60 28.10 1.26
CA HIS A 77 8.93 28.73 1.19
C HIS A 77 9.65 29.11 2.52
N PRO A 78 9.15 28.87 3.77
CA PRO A 78 10.02 28.94 4.95
C PRO A 78 10.85 27.68 5.20
N ASP A 79 10.44 26.53 4.64
CA ASP A 79 11.18 25.28 4.77
C ASP A 79 12.20 25.23 3.64
N SER A 80 13.46 25.48 3.98
CA SER A 80 14.62 25.27 3.11
C SER A 80 14.40 24.03 2.23
N LEU A 81 14.60 24.16 0.91
CA LEU A 81 14.68 23.00 0.02
C LEU A 81 15.49 21.91 0.73
N PRO A 82 15.04 20.65 0.75
CA PRO A 82 15.55 19.63 1.67
C PRO A 82 17.04 19.24 1.48
N PHE A 83 17.80 19.99 0.68
CA PHE A 83 19.17 19.71 0.27
C PHE A 83 20.09 20.92 0.32
N SER A 84 21.27 20.71 0.90
CA SER A 84 22.40 21.63 0.72
C SER A 84 22.88 21.61 -0.74
N GLY A 85 22.72 22.73 -1.45
CA GLY A 85 23.27 22.92 -2.80
C GLY A 85 22.24 23.15 -3.92
N LEU A 86 20.95 22.93 -3.64
CA LEU A 86 19.88 23.37 -4.53
C LEU A 86 19.75 24.90 -4.45
N VAL A 87 19.62 25.54 -5.61
CA VAL A 87 19.41 26.98 -5.66
C VAL A 87 17.96 27.25 -5.26
N THR A 88 17.73 28.01 -4.20
CA THR A 88 16.40 28.58 -3.93
C THR A 88 16.19 29.76 -4.87
N VAL A 89 15.05 29.79 -5.56
CA VAL A 89 14.63 30.92 -6.38
C VAL A 89 13.39 31.50 -5.72
N PRO A 90 13.52 32.58 -4.92
CA PRO A 90 12.45 33.03 -4.01
C PRO A 90 11.14 33.44 -4.71
N TRP A 91 11.21 33.78 -5.99
CA TRP A 91 10.07 34.22 -6.80
C TRP A 91 9.40 33.08 -7.58
N ALA A 92 10.02 31.90 -7.65
CA ALA A 92 9.50 30.76 -8.36
C ALA A 92 8.90 29.74 -7.36
N PRO A 93 7.61 29.40 -7.47
CA PRO A 93 7.00 28.43 -6.58
C PRO A 93 7.52 27.01 -6.88
N ASP A 94 7.75 26.25 -5.81
CA ASP A 94 8.21 24.87 -5.85
C ASP A 94 7.05 23.92 -5.53
N TYR A 95 7.05 22.75 -6.17
CA TYR A 95 6.04 21.72 -6.05
C TYR A 95 6.70 20.35 -5.89
N LYS A 96 6.22 19.57 -4.91
CA LYS A 96 6.53 18.14 -4.81
C LYS A 96 5.56 17.39 -5.70
N VAL A 97 6.10 16.58 -6.61
CA VAL A 97 5.31 15.72 -7.49
C VAL A 97 5.64 14.27 -7.19
N PHE A 98 4.67 13.55 -6.65
CA PHE A 98 4.79 12.13 -6.37
C PHE A 98 4.20 11.33 -7.52
N ILE A 99 4.96 10.41 -8.08
CA ILE A 99 4.54 9.54 -9.18
C ILE A 99 4.53 8.12 -8.66
N TYR A 100 3.37 7.49 -8.68
CA TYR A 100 3.17 6.11 -8.23
C TYR A 100 2.98 5.22 -9.45
N THR A 101 3.73 4.12 -9.48
CA THR A 101 3.58 3.07 -10.49
C THR A 101 2.57 2.03 -10.04
N VAL A 102 2.09 1.24 -11.00
CA VAL A 102 1.28 0.04 -10.75
C VAL A 102 1.98 -1.04 -9.91
N THR A 103 3.30 -0.92 -9.71
CA THR A 103 4.13 -1.81 -8.88
C THR A 103 4.32 -1.29 -7.45
N ASP A 104 3.49 -0.33 -7.01
CA ASP A 104 3.53 0.31 -5.69
C ASP A 104 4.87 1.04 -5.40
N ARG A 105 5.64 1.30 -6.45
CA ARG A 105 6.82 2.15 -6.35
C ARG A 105 6.39 3.58 -6.52
N ARG A 106 6.79 4.40 -5.56
CA ARG A 106 6.62 5.85 -5.64
C ARG A 106 7.94 6.53 -5.95
N THR A 107 7.80 7.66 -6.63
CA THR A 107 8.89 8.51 -7.03
C THR A 107 8.58 9.95 -6.65
N LEU A 108 9.52 10.69 -6.07
CA LEU A 108 9.35 12.13 -5.87
C LEU A 108 10.16 12.92 -6.89
N TRP A 109 9.52 13.86 -7.59
CA TRP A 109 10.17 14.94 -8.33
C TRP A 109 9.91 16.26 -7.63
N MET A 110 10.91 17.14 -7.59
CA MET A 110 10.68 18.53 -7.24
C MET A 110 10.63 19.36 -8.52
N ILE A 111 9.53 20.05 -8.73
CA ILE A 111 9.25 20.87 -9.90
C ILE A 111 9.17 22.32 -9.47
N ARG A 112 9.90 23.18 -10.17
CA ARG A 112 9.85 24.62 -10.00
C ARG A 112 9.15 25.25 -11.19
N MET A 113 8.23 26.16 -10.91
CA MET A 113 7.53 26.92 -11.95
C MET A 113 8.28 28.22 -12.26
N PHE A 114 8.81 28.31 -13.49
CA PHE A 114 9.39 29.53 -14.05
C PHE A 114 8.43 30.16 -15.07
N ASP A 115 8.75 31.39 -15.50
CA ASP A 115 7.98 32.09 -16.53
C ASP A 115 7.94 31.35 -17.88
N ASP A 116 8.98 30.56 -18.19
CA ASP A 116 9.05 29.71 -19.40
C ASP A 116 8.47 28.30 -19.18
N GLY A 117 7.91 28.04 -18.00
CA GLY A 117 7.24 26.79 -17.63
C GLY A 117 7.94 26.00 -16.51
N PRO A 118 7.37 24.82 -16.17
CA PRO A 118 7.92 23.93 -15.16
C PRO A 118 9.29 23.36 -15.53
N LYS A 119 10.18 23.23 -14.53
CA LYS A 119 11.47 22.56 -14.65
C LYS A 119 11.71 21.66 -13.44
N VAL A 120 12.39 20.53 -13.64
CA VAL A 120 12.83 19.67 -12.53
C VAL A 120 14.08 20.27 -11.88
N VAL A 121 14.00 20.44 -10.57
CA VAL A 121 15.10 20.90 -9.68
C VAL A 121 15.72 19.74 -8.90
N LEU A 122 14.93 18.69 -8.67
CA LEU A 122 15.40 17.48 -8.00
C LEU A 122 14.90 16.23 -8.72
N PRO A 123 15.84 15.35 -9.12
CA PRO A 123 15.48 14.10 -9.75
C PRO A 123 14.90 13.07 -8.78
N ALA A 124 14.45 11.99 -9.38
CA ALA A 124 13.55 11.00 -8.88
C ALA A 124 14.14 10.09 -7.79
N PHE A 125 13.50 10.00 -6.61
CA PHE A 125 13.88 9.05 -5.55
C PHE A 125 12.77 8.01 -5.32
N GLY A 126 13.15 6.76 -5.10
CA GLY A 126 12.22 5.65 -4.79
C GLY A 126 11.97 5.42 -3.29
N GLY A 127 10.77 4.95 -2.93
CA GLY A 127 10.50 4.29 -1.64
C GLY A 127 10.66 5.18 -0.38
N LYS A 128 11.15 4.59 0.74
CA LYS A 128 11.41 5.33 2.01
C LYS A 128 12.42 6.46 1.85
N THR A 129 13.39 6.29 0.95
CA THR A 129 14.38 7.32 0.61
C THR A 129 13.69 8.55 0.04
N ALA A 130 12.67 8.40 -0.80
CA ALA A 130 11.89 9.51 -1.36
C ALA A 130 11.20 10.36 -0.29
N ASP A 131 10.62 9.73 0.74
CA ASP A 131 9.91 10.43 1.82
C ASP A 131 10.85 11.12 2.80
N GLN A 132 11.92 10.42 3.19
CA GLN A 132 12.96 10.96 4.08
C GLN A 132 13.65 12.16 3.43
N VAL A 133 13.78 12.10 2.10
CA VAL A 133 14.24 13.21 1.27
C VAL A 133 13.19 14.32 1.14
N ALA A 134 11.91 13.99 0.92
CA ALA A 134 10.83 14.97 0.75
C ALA A 134 10.62 15.84 1.99
N THR A 135 10.81 15.26 3.16
CA THR A 135 10.49 15.86 4.46
C THR A 135 11.71 16.55 5.08
N GLY A 136 12.90 16.41 4.51
CA GLY A 136 14.16 16.82 5.16
C GLY A 136 14.51 15.98 6.39
N VAL A 137 13.74 14.92 6.66
CA VAL A 137 13.86 14.05 7.83
C VAL A 137 14.65 12.80 7.42
N TRP A 138 15.97 12.96 7.28
CA TRP A 138 16.87 11.82 7.36
C TRP A 138 17.16 11.50 8.83
N GLN A 139 16.12 11.10 9.55
CA GLN A 139 16.14 10.41 10.86
C GLN A 139 14.81 9.64 11.01
N LEU A 140 14.88 8.34 11.31
CA LEU A 140 13.73 7.40 11.37
C LEU A 140 12.44 7.97 12.02
N PRO A 141 11.23 7.70 11.48
CA PRO A 141 10.00 8.20 12.08
C PRO A 141 9.58 7.37 13.31
N LEU A 142 9.08 8.06 14.33
CA LEU A 142 8.38 7.49 15.48
C LEU A 142 6.91 7.20 15.10
N PRO A 143 6.28 6.16 15.68
CA PRO A 143 4.91 5.75 15.34
C PRO A 143 3.87 6.71 15.93
N GLY A 144 2.88 7.14 15.12
CA GLY A 144 1.65 7.75 15.66
C GLY A 144 0.91 8.79 14.81
N GLU A 145 1.44 9.31 13.71
CA GLU A 145 0.73 10.33 12.91
C GLU A 145 -0.10 9.73 11.77
N GLN A 146 -1.42 9.88 11.87
CA GLN A 146 -2.35 9.64 10.76
C GLN A 146 -2.29 10.83 9.78
N ILE A 147 -1.93 10.55 8.53
CA ILE A 147 -2.06 11.50 7.42
C ILE A 147 -3.45 11.31 6.82
N GLU A 148 -4.40 12.13 7.23
CA GLU A 148 -5.65 12.32 6.47
C GLU A 148 -5.33 13.21 5.26
N ASP A 149 -5.29 12.65 4.06
CA ASP A 149 -5.22 13.44 2.82
C ASP A 149 -6.27 13.02 1.79
N ALA A 150 -7.08 14.01 1.42
CA ALA A 150 -8.18 13.95 0.48
C ALA A 150 -7.69 14.16 -0.95
N THR A 151 -7.39 13.07 -1.69
CA THR A 151 -7.51 12.89 -3.17
C THR A 151 -6.73 11.65 -3.64
N THR A 152 -6.93 10.49 -3.01
CA THR A 152 -6.40 9.22 -3.54
C THR A 152 -7.51 8.47 -4.28
N ILE A 153 -7.30 8.16 -5.56
CA ILE A 153 -8.11 7.14 -6.24
C ILE A 153 -7.60 5.78 -5.75
N LEU A 154 -8.41 5.09 -4.92
CA LEU A 154 -8.10 3.75 -4.43
C LEU A 154 -8.96 2.75 -5.19
N GLU A 155 -8.34 1.77 -5.83
CA GLU A 155 -9.04 0.65 -6.46
C GLU A 155 -8.87 -0.59 -5.60
N PHE A 156 -9.95 -1.35 -5.45
CA PHE A 156 -9.93 -2.65 -4.80
C PHE A 156 -10.03 -3.72 -5.88
N HIS A 157 -8.96 -4.50 -6.05
CA HIS A 157 -8.96 -5.62 -6.99
C HIS A 157 -9.02 -6.94 -6.19
N PRO A 158 -10.15 -7.66 -6.21
CA PRO A 158 -10.34 -8.87 -5.40
C PRO A 158 -9.22 -9.92 -5.57
N GLU A 159 -8.73 -10.12 -6.79
CA GLU A 159 -7.68 -11.11 -7.08
C GLU A 159 -6.30 -10.66 -6.58
N LYS A 160 -5.94 -9.36 -6.72
CA LYS A 160 -4.69 -8.82 -6.15
C LYS A 160 -4.74 -8.87 -4.62
N PHE A 161 -5.84 -8.42 -4.03
CA PHE A 161 -6.04 -8.46 -2.59
C PHE A 161 -5.93 -9.89 -2.04
N THR A 162 -6.54 -10.87 -2.71
CA THR A 162 -6.42 -12.29 -2.35
C THR A 162 -4.95 -12.75 -2.39
N ALA A 163 -4.20 -12.40 -3.44
CA ALA A 163 -2.78 -12.75 -3.55
C ALA A 163 -1.92 -12.11 -2.45
N ASP A 164 -2.19 -10.85 -2.10
CA ASP A 164 -1.47 -10.13 -1.04
C ASP A 164 -1.76 -10.74 0.35
N VAL A 165 -3.00 -11.20 0.59
CA VAL A 165 -3.35 -11.94 1.80
C VAL A 165 -2.65 -13.30 1.83
N VAL A 166 -2.60 -14.04 0.71
CA VAL A 166 -1.84 -15.30 0.60
C VAL A 166 -0.38 -15.09 0.97
N GLU A 167 0.27 -14.06 0.44
CA GLU A 167 1.68 -13.79 0.76
C GLU A 167 1.87 -13.46 2.26
N SER A 168 0.97 -12.68 2.84
CA SER A 168 0.98 -12.35 4.27
C SER A 168 0.82 -13.60 5.17
N LEU A 169 -0.10 -14.50 4.80
CA LEU A 169 -0.32 -15.77 5.50
C LEU A 169 0.88 -16.72 5.34
N ARG A 170 1.52 -16.74 4.16
CA ARG A 170 2.71 -17.55 3.88
C ARG A 170 3.87 -17.22 4.82
N LEU A 171 3.99 -15.95 5.21
CA LEU A 171 5.00 -15.50 6.17
C LEU A 171 4.57 -15.74 7.62
N SER A 172 3.28 -15.52 7.93
CA SER A 172 2.76 -15.57 9.31
C SER A 172 2.57 -17.00 9.84
N LEU A 173 1.96 -17.91 9.06
CA LEU A 173 1.59 -19.24 9.53
C LEU A 173 2.77 -20.11 9.98
N PRO A 174 3.96 -20.08 9.34
CA PRO A 174 5.14 -20.79 9.86
C PRO A 174 5.65 -20.29 11.22
N VAL A 175 5.33 -19.05 11.61
CA VAL A 175 5.62 -18.55 12.97
C VAL A 175 4.66 -19.24 13.95
N TRP A 176 3.36 -19.24 13.63
CA TRP A 176 2.32 -19.92 14.43
C TRP A 176 2.55 -21.42 14.57
N GLN A 177 2.97 -22.09 13.49
CA GLN A 177 3.31 -23.51 13.52
C GLN A 177 4.37 -23.83 14.57
N ARG A 178 5.39 -22.95 14.72
CA ARG A 178 6.43 -23.11 15.73
C ARG A 178 5.92 -22.83 17.15
N LEU A 179 5.04 -21.86 17.30
CA LEU A 179 4.46 -21.50 18.61
C LEU A 179 3.51 -22.59 19.12
N LEU A 180 2.74 -23.20 18.21
CA LEU A 180 1.73 -24.21 18.52
C LEU A 180 2.21 -25.65 18.27
N GLN A 181 3.53 -25.88 18.17
CA GLN A 181 4.11 -27.17 17.77
C GLN A 181 3.77 -28.36 18.71
N PHE A 182 3.24 -28.09 19.90
CA PHE A 182 2.84 -29.09 20.88
C PHE A 182 1.32 -29.17 21.07
N GLU A 183 0.57 -28.43 20.26
CA GLU A 183 -0.88 -28.30 20.38
C GLU A 183 -1.55 -28.95 19.19
N LYS A 184 -2.67 -29.63 19.46
CA LYS A 184 -3.49 -30.24 18.42
C LYS A 184 -4.53 -29.22 17.98
N ILE A 185 -4.48 -28.80 16.73
CA ILE A 185 -5.33 -27.74 16.17
C ILE A 185 -6.66 -28.33 15.72
N ARG A 186 -7.75 -27.82 16.28
CA ARG A 186 -9.12 -28.20 15.90
C ARG A 186 -9.73 -27.23 14.91
N ALA A 187 -9.41 -25.95 14.97
CA ALA A 187 -9.82 -25.02 13.91
C ALA A 187 -8.88 -23.84 13.75
N LEU A 188 -8.97 -23.23 12.58
CA LEU A 188 -8.29 -21.98 12.24
C LEU A 188 -9.31 -21.04 11.61
N VAL A 189 -9.45 -19.84 12.19
CA VAL A 189 -10.27 -18.77 11.63
C VAL A 189 -9.37 -17.62 11.18
N LEU A 190 -9.62 -17.11 9.98
CA LEU A 190 -9.11 -15.80 9.55
C LEU A 190 -10.22 -14.78 9.79
N ASP A 191 -10.18 -14.15 10.94
CA ASP A 191 -11.21 -13.21 11.39
C ASP A 191 -10.90 -11.80 10.87
N CYS A 192 -11.92 -11.05 10.49
CA CYS A 192 -11.75 -9.76 9.84
C CYS A 192 -12.80 -8.77 10.31
N PHE A 193 -12.32 -7.62 10.80
CA PHE A 193 -13.13 -6.50 11.22
C PHE A 193 -12.88 -5.33 10.27
N PRO A 194 -13.58 -5.30 9.12
CA PRO A 194 -13.25 -4.37 8.05
C PRO A 194 -13.41 -2.90 8.44
N TRP A 195 -14.36 -2.59 9.33
CA TRP A 195 -14.54 -1.24 9.88
C TRP A 195 -13.39 -0.76 10.76
N TYR A 196 -12.64 -1.67 11.39
CA TYR A 196 -11.43 -1.33 12.14
C TYR A 196 -10.16 -1.41 11.28
N GLY A 197 -10.25 -1.97 10.06
CA GLY A 197 -9.08 -2.27 9.25
C GLY A 197 -8.18 -3.30 9.95
N GLN A 198 -8.78 -4.39 10.43
CA GLN A 198 -8.06 -5.41 11.17
C GLN A 198 -8.39 -6.81 10.64
N CYS A 199 -7.38 -7.66 10.59
CA CYS A 199 -7.51 -9.08 10.33
C CYS A 199 -6.67 -9.85 11.36
N TRP A 200 -7.22 -10.94 11.87
CA TRP A 200 -6.65 -11.75 12.95
C TRP A 200 -6.66 -13.21 12.55
N ILE A 201 -5.72 -13.99 13.09
CA ILE A 201 -5.77 -15.44 12.97
C ILE A 201 -6.06 -15.99 14.35
N ALA A 202 -7.15 -16.73 14.48
CA ALA A 202 -7.52 -17.42 15.71
C ALA A 202 -7.35 -18.92 15.53
N PHE A 203 -6.76 -19.57 16.53
CA PHE A 203 -6.60 -21.02 16.58
C PHE A 203 -7.41 -21.57 17.73
N LEU A 204 -8.23 -22.59 17.42
CA LEU A 204 -8.78 -23.46 18.43
C LEU A 204 -7.85 -24.66 18.59
N THR A 205 -7.38 -24.91 19.81
CA THR A 205 -6.51 -26.03 20.11
C THR A 205 -7.19 -27.00 21.06
N ASN A 206 -6.47 -28.01 21.53
CA ASN A 206 -6.95 -28.98 22.50
C ASN A 206 -6.72 -28.54 23.95
N HIS A 207 -6.20 -27.33 24.16
CA HIS A 207 -5.85 -26.81 25.48
C HIS A 207 -6.95 -25.95 26.09
N GLU A 208 -7.88 -25.44 25.30
CA GLU A 208 -8.98 -24.61 25.80
C GLU A 208 -10.02 -25.49 26.53
N ASP A 209 -10.20 -25.27 27.84
CA ASP A 209 -11.35 -25.77 28.61
C ASP A 209 -12.53 -24.83 28.35
N PHE A 210 -13.27 -25.05 27.26
CA PHE A 210 -14.49 -24.27 26.94
C PHE A 210 -15.71 -25.19 26.84
N PRO A 211 -16.92 -24.71 27.20
CA PRO A 211 -18.13 -25.52 27.25
C PRO A 211 -18.68 -25.78 25.84
N GLU A 212 -18.00 -26.62 25.06
CA GLU A 212 -18.38 -26.98 23.69
C GLU A 212 -19.81 -27.55 23.60
N GLU A 213 -20.32 -28.17 24.67
CA GLU A 213 -21.70 -28.66 24.74
C GLU A 213 -22.74 -27.52 24.72
N GLU A 214 -22.39 -26.29 25.11
CA GLU A 214 -23.32 -25.16 25.22
C GLU A 214 -23.25 -24.22 24.01
N THR A 215 -22.04 -23.91 23.51
CA THR A 215 -21.82 -22.92 22.44
C THR A 215 -21.28 -23.53 21.15
N GLY A 216 -20.97 -24.83 21.14
CA GLY A 216 -20.30 -25.48 20.04
C GLY A 216 -18.84 -25.04 19.90
N LYS A 217 -18.23 -25.41 18.77
CA LYS A 217 -16.83 -25.12 18.47
C LYS A 217 -16.55 -23.63 18.26
N TRP A 218 -17.55 -22.85 17.84
CA TRP A 218 -17.40 -21.55 17.18
C TRP A 218 -17.57 -20.33 18.08
N ASP A 219 -17.40 -20.48 19.38
CA ASP A 219 -17.24 -19.33 20.28
C ASP A 219 -15.81 -18.79 20.17
N ILE A 220 -15.54 -18.07 19.07
CA ILE A 220 -14.20 -17.59 18.71
C ILE A 220 -13.62 -16.65 19.79
N GLY A 221 -14.48 -16.03 20.61
CA GLY A 221 -14.06 -15.11 21.68
C GLY A 221 -13.04 -15.72 22.65
N ASP A 222 -13.18 -17.01 22.95
CA ASP A 222 -12.33 -17.74 23.90
C ASP A 222 -11.17 -18.50 23.24
N TRP A 223 -11.00 -18.39 21.92
CA TRP A 223 -9.91 -19.05 21.20
C TRP A 223 -8.56 -18.35 21.43
N ARG A 224 -7.46 -19.02 21.04
CA ARG A 224 -6.14 -18.37 21.03
C ARG A 224 -6.03 -17.42 19.86
N TRP A 225 -6.07 -16.13 20.21
CA TRP A 225 -5.85 -15.04 19.27
C TRP A 225 -4.37 -14.84 19.00
N GLY A 226 -4.06 -14.84 17.72
CA GLY A 226 -2.83 -14.29 17.20
C GLY A 226 -3.09 -13.00 16.45
N GLU A 227 -2.27 -11.97 16.70
CA GLU A 227 -2.07 -10.99 15.64
C GLU A 227 -1.59 -11.76 14.39
N ALA A 228 -2.29 -11.59 13.28
CA ALA A 228 -1.71 -11.86 11.98
C ALA A 228 -0.62 -10.80 11.80
N THR A 229 0.54 -10.99 12.43
CA THR A 229 1.57 -9.97 12.65
C THR A 229 2.11 -9.35 11.36
N GLU A 230 1.70 -9.83 10.19
CA GLU A 230 2.27 -9.40 8.91
C GLU A 230 1.25 -9.17 7.78
N ILE A 231 -0.06 -9.05 8.06
CA ILE A 231 -0.91 -8.39 7.05
C ILE A 231 -0.48 -6.92 7.00
N SER A 232 0.12 -6.52 5.89
CA SER A 232 0.73 -5.20 5.78
C SER A 232 -0.27 -4.09 6.16
N LEU A 233 0.19 -3.08 6.90
CA LEU A 233 -0.65 -1.95 7.32
C LEU A 233 -1.35 -1.29 6.12
N ASN A 234 -0.71 -1.29 4.95
CA ASN A 234 -1.28 -0.79 3.70
C ASN A 234 -2.46 -1.64 3.20
N LEU A 235 -2.39 -2.97 3.35
CA LEU A 235 -3.46 -3.89 2.96
C LEU A 235 -4.67 -3.76 3.88
N LEU A 236 -4.43 -3.61 5.18
CA LEU A 236 -5.47 -3.34 6.18
C LEU A 236 -6.16 -2.00 5.95
N GLU A 237 -5.40 -0.97 5.56
CA GLU A 237 -5.95 0.34 5.23
C GLU A 237 -6.78 0.29 3.93
N LEU A 238 -6.31 -0.42 2.89
CA LEU A 238 -7.06 -0.63 1.65
C LEU A 238 -8.38 -1.34 1.91
N LEU A 239 -8.36 -2.39 2.74
CA LEU A 239 -9.53 -3.15 3.17
C LEU A 239 -10.56 -2.24 3.83
N ARG A 240 -10.14 -1.44 4.82
CA ARG A 240 -11.03 -0.48 5.51
C ARG A 240 -11.63 0.53 4.54
N LYS A 241 -10.80 1.11 3.66
CA LYS A 241 -11.26 2.12 2.69
C LYS A 241 -12.21 1.55 1.65
N TYR A 242 -12.03 0.29 1.23
CA TYR A 242 -12.99 -0.40 0.37
C TYR A 242 -14.34 -0.58 1.09
N TYR A 243 -14.33 -1.17 2.30
CA TYR A 243 -15.54 -1.36 3.10
C TYR A 243 -16.34 -0.05 3.29
N GLU A 244 -15.65 1.03 3.65
CA GLU A 244 -16.22 2.37 3.85
C GLU A 244 -16.70 3.06 2.54
N GLY A 245 -16.52 2.45 1.37
CA GLY A 245 -16.89 3.02 0.08
C GLY A 245 -16.02 4.21 -0.34
N LYS A 246 -14.77 4.27 0.16
CA LYS A 246 -13.78 5.31 -0.17
C LYS A 246 -12.88 4.92 -1.35
N THR A 247 -13.13 3.78 -1.98
CA THR A 247 -12.53 3.33 -3.24
C THR A 247 -13.38 3.74 -4.44
N VAL A 248 -12.79 3.72 -5.65
CA VAL A 248 -13.53 3.93 -6.91
C VAL A 248 -14.06 2.62 -7.53
N THR A 249 -13.70 1.48 -6.95
CA THR A 249 -14.28 0.17 -7.30
C THR A 249 -15.56 -0.07 -6.50
N ASP A 250 -16.56 -0.69 -7.13
CA ASP A 250 -17.81 -1.13 -6.51
C ASP A 250 -18.56 -0.02 -5.73
N THR A 251 -18.56 1.19 -6.30
CA THR A 251 -19.19 2.38 -5.68
C THR A 251 -20.71 2.27 -5.55
N ASP A 252 -21.32 1.40 -6.34
CA ASP A 252 -22.75 1.09 -6.34
C ASP A 252 -23.15 0.01 -5.32
N LEU A 253 -22.17 -0.74 -4.77
CA LEU A 253 -22.44 -1.73 -3.74
C LEU A 253 -22.78 -1.08 -2.40
N THR A 254 -23.62 -1.75 -1.64
CA THR A 254 -23.85 -1.45 -0.23
C THR A 254 -22.63 -1.84 0.62
N LEU A 255 -22.58 -1.33 1.85
CA LEU A 255 -21.53 -1.70 2.81
C LEU A 255 -21.48 -3.21 3.05
N GLN A 256 -22.65 -3.87 3.11
CA GLN A 256 -22.73 -5.32 3.27
C GLN A 256 -22.20 -6.08 2.06
N GLU A 257 -22.56 -5.66 0.84
CA GLU A 257 -22.08 -6.33 -0.37
C GLU A 257 -20.55 -6.21 -0.51
N ARG A 258 -19.96 -5.08 -0.10
CA ARG A 258 -18.50 -4.93 -0.01
C ARG A 258 -17.88 -5.81 1.07
N ALA A 259 -18.52 -5.96 2.23
CA ALA A 259 -18.08 -6.89 3.26
C ALA A 259 -18.05 -8.34 2.72
N ASP A 260 -19.12 -8.76 2.04
CA ASP A 260 -19.21 -10.08 1.41
C ASP A 260 -18.07 -10.32 0.39
N VAL A 261 -17.68 -9.30 -0.39
CA VAL A 261 -16.52 -9.38 -1.30
C VAL A 261 -15.23 -9.61 -0.52
N ILE A 262 -14.99 -8.85 0.57
CA ILE A 262 -13.80 -9.01 1.42
C ILE A 262 -13.72 -10.44 1.97
N TYR A 263 -14.80 -10.94 2.59
CA TYR A 263 -14.81 -12.27 3.21
C TYR A 263 -14.59 -13.39 2.17
N ARG A 264 -15.13 -13.25 0.95
CA ARG A 264 -14.84 -14.18 -0.15
C ARG A 264 -13.37 -14.17 -0.56
N CYS A 265 -12.71 -13.01 -0.59
CA CYS A 265 -11.28 -12.94 -0.86
C CYS A 265 -10.46 -13.62 0.24
N LEU A 266 -10.80 -13.39 1.51
CA LEU A 266 -10.13 -14.02 2.65
C LEU A 266 -10.30 -15.55 2.63
N ALA A 267 -11.51 -16.03 2.33
CA ALA A 267 -11.79 -17.46 2.19
C ALA A 267 -10.98 -18.08 1.03
N LYS A 268 -10.94 -17.42 -0.13
CA LYS A 268 -10.08 -17.83 -1.26
C LYS A 268 -8.60 -17.89 -0.87
N ALA A 269 -8.11 -16.90 -0.12
CA ALA A 269 -6.72 -16.86 0.33
C ALA A 269 -6.41 -18.00 1.30
N LEU A 270 -7.30 -18.28 2.25
CA LEU A 270 -7.13 -19.36 3.22
C LEU A 270 -7.20 -20.75 2.58
N GLN A 271 -7.97 -20.89 1.49
CA GLN A 271 -8.06 -22.12 0.68
C GLN A 271 -6.97 -22.25 -0.39
N HIS A 272 -6.11 -21.25 -0.54
CA HIS A 272 -5.08 -21.26 -1.57
C HIS A 272 -4.12 -22.45 -1.36
N PRO A 273 -3.70 -23.18 -2.42
CA PRO A 273 -2.91 -24.41 -2.28
C PRO A 273 -1.65 -24.27 -1.42
N GLN A 274 -0.95 -23.14 -1.53
CA GLN A 274 0.25 -22.86 -0.73
C GLN A 274 -0.05 -22.69 0.77
N ILE A 275 -1.21 -22.13 1.10
CA ILE A 275 -1.64 -21.93 2.49
C ILE A 275 -2.11 -23.26 3.07
N THR A 276 -2.92 -24.00 2.32
CA THR A 276 -3.35 -25.36 2.67
C THR A 276 -2.15 -26.27 2.96
N GLU A 277 -1.09 -26.20 2.15
CA GLU A 277 0.14 -26.98 2.38
C GLU A 277 0.82 -26.61 3.71
N ILE A 278 0.82 -25.33 4.10
CA ILE A 278 1.39 -24.90 5.40
C ILE A 278 0.51 -25.38 6.56
N ILE A 279 -0.81 -25.22 6.44
CA ILE A 279 -1.79 -25.66 7.46
C ILE A 279 -1.67 -27.17 7.71
N GLN A 280 -1.46 -27.97 6.67
CA GLN A 280 -1.26 -29.42 6.78
C GLN A 280 -0.01 -29.85 7.57
N ARG A 281 0.89 -28.91 7.90
CA ARG A 281 2.09 -29.20 8.71
C ARG A 281 1.88 -28.99 10.21
N PHE A 282 0.71 -28.49 10.62
CA PHE A 282 0.31 -28.47 12.03
C PHE A 282 -0.13 -29.89 12.46
N ASP A 283 -0.15 -30.15 13.77
CA ASP A 283 -0.81 -31.36 14.29
C ASP A 283 -2.33 -31.12 14.30
N LEU A 284 -3.03 -31.61 13.28
CA LEU A 284 -4.46 -31.33 13.07
C LEU A 284 -5.35 -32.39 13.74
N ALA A 285 -6.49 -31.97 14.26
CA ALA A 285 -7.54 -32.88 14.72
C ALA A 285 -8.34 -33.51 13.58
N ASP A 286 -9.00 -34.64 13.87
CA ASP A 286 -9.81 -35.36 12.88
C ASP A 286 -11.03 -34.54 12.45
N ASP A 287 -11.49 -33.65 13.32
CA ASP A 287 -12.56 -32.67 13.11
C ASP A 287 -12.01 -31.28 12.73
N PHE A 288 -10.80 -31.21 12.16
CA PHE A 288 -10.19 -29.93 11.82
C PHE A 288 -11.00 -29.16 10.77
N GLU A 289 -11.21 -27.86 11.02
CA GLU A 289 -11.92 -26.97 10.10
C GLU A 289 -11.22 -25.61 9.93
N ILE A 290 -11.32 -25.05 8.73
CA ILE A 290 -10.95 -23.66 8.45
C ILE A 290 -12.19 -22.81 8.22
N ALA A 291 -12.17 -21.56 8.67
CA ALA A 291 -13.30 -20.69 8.46
C ALA A 291 -12.96 -19.21 8.29
N VAL A 292 -13.88 -18.53 7.61
CA VAL A 292 -14.00 -17.08 7.54
C VAL A 292 -15.47 -16.78 7.78
N PHE A 293 -15.77 -15.94 8.77
CA PHE A 293 -17.13 -15.54 9.11
C PHE A 293 -17.32 -14.04 8.95
N ASP A 294 -18.56 -13.62 8.79
CA ASP A 294 -18.95 -12.22 8.99
C ASP A 294 -19.25 -12.01 10.49
N PRO A 295 -18.41 -11.27 11.24
CA PRO A 295 -18.65 -10.98 12.66
C PRO A 295 -19.99 -10.28 12.95
N ASP A 296 -20.56 -9.53 12.00
CA ASP A 296 -21.87 -8.89 12.17
C ASP A 296 -23.04 -9.82 11.84
N HIS A 297 -22.78 -10.88 11.07
CA HIS A 297 -23.78 -11.78 10.51
C HIS A 297 -23.33 -13.24 10.51
N PHE A 298 -23.06 -13.76 11.70
CA PHE A 298 -22.60 -15.14 11.90
C PHE A 298 -23.55 -16.20 11.30
N ASP A 299 -24.84 -15.86 11.19
CA ASP A 299 -25.89 -16.68 10.58
C ASP A 299 -25.72 -16.90 9.06
N ARG A 300 -24.90 -16.09 8.39
CA ARG A 300 -24.55 -16.28 6.97
C ARG A 300 -23.60 -17.47 6.74
N GLY A 301 -23.05 -18.02 7.80
CA GLY A 301 -22.22 -19.21 7.78
C GLY A 301 -20.78 -18.97 7.28
N ASN A 302 -20.04 -20.08 7.16
CA ASN A 302 -18.63 -20.07 6.82
C ASN A 302 -18.41 -19.80 5.32
N PHE A 303 -17.70 -18.72 4.98
CA PHE A 303 -17.35 -18.36 3.60
C PHE A 303 -16.40 -19.35 2.93
N CYS A 304 -15.65 -20.15 3.68
CA CYS A 304 -14.86 -21.26 3.13
C CYS A 304 -15.74 -22.43 2.66
N GLY A 305 -16.98 -22.57 3.15
CA GLY A 305 -17.89 -23.64 2.78
C GLY A 305 -18.78 -23.34 1.56
N GLN A 306 -18.78 -22.09 1.08
CA GLN A 306 -19.66 -21.63 0.00
C GLN A 306 -18.89 -21.55 -1.32
N GLN A 307 -18.89 -22.65 -2.10
CA GLN A 307 -18.43 -22.68 -3.50
C GLN A 307 -19.61 -22.68 -4.47
#